data_AF-A0A7V9UP77-F1
#
_entry.id   AF-A0A7V9UP77-F1
#
_cell.length_a   1.000
_cell.length_b   1.000
_cell.length_c   1.000
_cell.angle_alpha   90.00
_cell.angle_beta   90.00
_cell.angle_gamma   90.00
#
_symmetry.space_group_name_H-M   'P 1'
#
loop_
_entity.id
_entity.type
_entity.pdbx_description
1 polymer ?
#
loop_
_entity_poly.entity_id
_entity_poly.type
_entity_poly.pdbx_seq_one_letter_code
_entity_poly.pdbx_strand_id
1 'polypeptide(L)'
;MSSDNAKIHPLFIVHDADAVPEEAPLPERRSESKEPSVCQFCFGSGMEVVQGKGARHCRCRTQNAQTKLLEAARIPRRYEQCRLDSYQPSNITQNLAWEGACRLVLDYPVVEDDKGLLFMGSVGVGKTHLAVAILQDLIRKKGVNCLFYEF
;
A
#
# COMPACT_ATOMS: atom_id res chain seq x y z
N MET A 1 -49.19 31.77 -4.34
CA MET A 1 -47.82 31.73 -4.87
C MET A 1 -47.04 30.69 -4.07
N SER A 2 -46.14 29.97 -4.73
CA SER A 2 -45.36 28.80 -4.27
C SER A 2 -46.05 27.44 -4.44
N SER A 3 -45.64 26.74 -5.49
CA SER A 3 -45.73 25.29 -5.62
C SER A 3 -44.41 24.80 -6.20
N ASP A 4 -43.90 23.74 -5.57
CA ASP A 4 -42.56 23.19 -5.67
C ASP A 4 -42.17 22.72 -7.07
N ASN A 5 -40.94 23.00 -7.47
CA ASN A 5 -40.39 22.62 -8.76
C ASN A 5 -39.59 21.32 -8.64
N ALA A 6 -40.28 20.18 -8.62
CA ALA A 6 -39.65 18.87 -8.72
C ALA A 6 -39.37 18.55 -10.21
N LYS A 7 -38.09 18.48 -10.59
CA LYS A 7 -37.68 18.08 -11.94
C LYS A 7 -37.89 16.56 -12.11
N ILE A 8 -38.84 16.18 -12.94
CA ILE A 8 -39.08 14.81 -13.37
C ILE A 8 -38.01 14.47 -14.43
N HIS A 9 -37.14 13.51 -14.14
CA HIS A 9 -36.24 12.93 -15.14
C HIS A 9 -36.94 11.77 -15.85
N PRO A 10 -36.95 11.72 -17.19
CA PRO A 10 -37.61 10.63 -17.91
C PRO A 10 -36.81 9.34 -17.72
N LEU A 11 -37.44 8.33 -17.10
CA LEU A 11 -36.93 6.97 -17.10
C LEU A 11 -37.19 6.36 -18.48
N PHE A 12 -36.11 6.03 -19.20
CA PHE A 12 -36.21 5.27 -20.44
C PHE A 12 -36.15 3.77 -20.13
N ILE A 13 -37.13 3.04 -20.66
CA ILE A 13 -37.17 1.58 -20.65
C ILE A 13 -36.30 1.08 -21.80
N VAL A 14 -35.20 0.41 -21.47
CA VAL A 14 -34.37 -0.30 -22.45
C VAL A 14 -35.10 -1.59 -22.80
N HIS A 15 -35.45 -1.77 -24.08
CA HIS A 15 -36.06 -3.00 -24.57
C HIS A 15 -34.97 -4.05 -24.75
N ASP A 16 -35.18 -5.25 -24.22
CA ASP A 16 -34.38 -6.43 -24.55
C ASP A 16 -34.66 -6.80 -26.01
N ALA A 17 -33.69 -6.54 -26.89
CA ALA A 17 -33.68 -7.01 -28.27
C ALA A 17 -32.47 -7.92 -28.44
N ASP A 18 -32.77 -9.21 -28.58
CA ASP A 18 -31.83 -10.27 -28.93
C ASP A 18 -31.12 -9.96 -30.25
N ALA A 19 -29.80 -9.75 -30.16
CA ALA A 19 -28.87 -9.96 -31.25
C ALA A 19 -27.48 -10.16 -30.63
N VAL A 20 -27.07 -11.42 -30.46
CA VAL A 20 -25.72 -11.80 -30.04
C VAL A 20 -24.77 -11.64 -31.23
N PRO A 21 -23.77 -10.74 -31.19
CA PRO A 21 -22.66 -10.77 -32.12
C PRO A 21 -21.57 -11.69 -31.58
N GLU A 22 -21.11 -12.55 -32.48
CA GLU A 22 -19.96 -13.46 -32.42
C GLU A 22 -18.84 -13.06 -31.43
N GLU A 23 -18.58 -13.96 -30.49
CA GLU A 23 -17.63 -13.83 -29.39
C GLU A 23 -16.20 -13.56 -29.91
N ALA A 24 -15.71 -12.35 -29.69
CA ALA A 24 -14.27 -12.09 -29.71
C ALA A 24 -13.61 -12.82 -28.52
N PRO A 25 -12.52 -13.58 -28.71
CA PRO A 25 -11.87 -14.28 -27.61
C PRO A 25 -11.39 -13.28 -26.55
N LEU A 26 -11.92 -13.40 -25.33
CA LEU A 26 -11.44 -12.70 -24.15
C LEU A 26 -9.94 -12.98 -23.98
N PRO A 27 -9.10 -11.96 -23.68
CA PRO A 27 -7.69 -12.22 -23.40
C PRO A 27 -7.59 -13.11 -22.15
N GLU A 28 -7.01 -14.29 -22.32
CA GLU A 28 -6.69 -15.21 -21.25
C GLU A 28 -5.92 -14.46 -20.16
N ARG A 29 -6.55 -14.24 -18.99
CA ARG A 29 -5.81 -13.89 -17.78
C ARG A 29 -4.95 -15.09 -17.40
N ARG A 30 -3.75 -15.16 -17.97
CA ARG A 30 -2.68 -15.99 -17.40
C ARG A 30 -2.35 -15.40 -16.04
N SER A 31 -2.97 -15.97 -15.01
CA SER A 31 -2.41 -15.91 -13.67
C SER A 31 -1.09 -16.66 -13.74
N GLU A 32 -0.01 -15.93 -14.00
CA GLU A 32 1.34 -16.42 -13.68
C GLU A 32 1.41 -16.54 -12.16
N SER A 33 0.94 -17.67 -11.65
CA SER A 33 1.28 -18.14 -10.32
C SER A 33 2.78 -18.35 -10.30
N LYS A 34 3.51 -17.30 -9.94
CA LYS A 34 4.94 -17.32 -9.74
C LYS A 34 5.20 -18.36 -8.65
N GLU A 35 5.58 -19.57 -9.04
CA GLU A 35 5.97 -20.61 -8.12
C GLU A 35 7.03 -20.05 -7.16
N PRO A 36 6.95 -20.37 -5.86
CA PRO A 36 7.92 -19.85 -4.90
C PRO A 36 9.30 -20.40 -5.27
N SER A 37 10.11 -19.57 -5.94
CA SER A 37 11.44 -19.97 -6.35
C SER A 37 12.31 -20.12 -5.10
N VAL A 38 12.52 -21.37 -4.71
CA VAL A 38 13.44 -21.70 -3.61
C VAL A 38 14.83 -21.20 -3.98
N CYS A 39 15.47 -20.45 -3.09
CA CYS A 39 16.76 -19.82 -3.37
C CYS A 39 17.83 -20.89 -3.66
N GLN A 40 18.47 -20.84 -4.84
CA GLN A 40 19.50 -21.80 -5.26
C GLN A 40 20.79 -21.79 -4.40
N PHE A 41 20.98 -20.78 -3.55
CA PHE A 41 22.19 -20.63 -2.74
C PHE A 41 22.03 -21.15 -1.31
N CYS A 42 20.82 -21.10 -0.76
CA CYS A 42 20.55 -21.57 0.59
C CYS A 42 19.49 -22.67 0.68
N PHE A 43 18.79 -22.96 -0.42
CA PHE A 43 17.72 -23.96 -0.50
C PHE A 43 16.65 -23.80 0.59
N GLY A 44 16.38 -22.55 1.01
CA GLY A 44 15.42 -22.23 2.07
C GLY A 44 16.01 -22.12 3.49
N SER A 45 17.26 -22.54 3.72
CA SER A 45 17.91 -22.45 5.04
C SER A 45 18.27 -21.02 5.47
N GLY A 46 18.39 -20.09 4.51
CA GLY A 46 18.84 -18.72 4.76
C GLY A 46 20.33 -18.58 5.09
N MET A 47 21.11 -19.65 4.95
CA MET A 47 22.57 -19.69 5.09
C MET A 47 23.20 -20.22 3.80
N GLU A 48 24.27 -19.58 3.33
CA GLU A 48 25.07 -20.08 2.20
C GLU A 48 26.47 -20.46 2.68
N VAL A 49 26.96 -21.61 2.21
CA VAL A 49 28.30 -22.11 2.54
C VAL A 49 29.30 -21.53 1.56
N VAL A 50 30.29 -20.80 2.06
CA VAL A 50 31.39 -20.23 1.27
C VAL A 50 32.61 -21.11 1.46
N GLN A 51 33.12 -21.67 0.36
CA GLN A 51 34.33 -22.51 0.39
C GLN A 51 35.49 -21.77 1.07
N GLY A 52 36.09 -22.40 2.09
CA GLY A 52 37.21 -21.85 2.85
C GLY A 52 36.87 -20.75 3.87
N LYS A 53 35.60 -20.30 3.99
CA LYS A 53 35.18 -19.23 4.91
C LYS A 53 34.03 -19.61 5.86
N GLY A 54 33.49 -20.82 5.75
CA GLY A 54 32.38 -21.28 6.58
C GLY A 54 31.01 -20.86 6.05
N ALA A 55 30.00 -20.78 6.93
CA ALA A 55 28.63 -20.41 6.56
C ALA A 55 28.37 -18.92 6.84
N ARG A 56 27.73 -18.22 5.89
CA ARG A 56 27.27 -16.83 6.06
C ARG A 56 25.77 -16.71 5.76
N HIS A 57 25.14 -15.61 6.18
CA HIS A 57 23.76 -15.34 5.77
C HIS A 57 23.66 -15.26 4.25
N CYS A 58 22.67 -15.96 3.70
CA CYS A 58 22.47 -15.97 2.25
C CYS A 58 22.02 -14.61 1.75
N ARG A 59 22.51 -14.22 0.58
CA ARG A 59 22.10 -12.97 -0.10
C ARG A 59 20.60 -12.82 -0.32
N CYS A 60 19.85 -13.93 -0.45
CA CYS A 60 18.39 -13.87 -0.59
C CYS A 60 17.71 -13.30 0.66
N ARG A 61 18.37 -13.40 1.83
CA ARG A 61 17.87 -12.87 3.10
C ARG A 61 17.93 -11.34 3.10
N THR A 62 18.97 -10.78 2.51
CA THR A 62 19.14 -9.32 2.32
C THR A 62 18.25 -8.81 1.19
N GLN A 63 18.16 -9.53 0.07
CA GLN A 63 17.32 -9.13 -1.08
C GLN A 63 15.83 -9.15 -0.74
N ASN A 64 15.36 -10.09 0.08
CA ASN A 64 13.96 -10.20 0.47
C ASN A 64 13.64 -9.48 1.80
N ALA A 65 14.59 -8.75 2.39
CA ALA A 65 14.39 -8.13 3.69
C ALA A 65 13.21 -7.14 3.65
N GLN A 66 13.20 -6.22 2.67
CA GLN A 66 12.13 -5.23 2.53
C GLN A 66 10.76 -5.88 2.24
N THR A 67 10.72 -6.91 1.38
CA THR A 67 9.49 -7.64 1.07
C THR A 67 8.91 -8.28 2.34
N LYS A 68 9.76 -8.92 3.14
CA LYS A 68 9.35 -9.52 4.43
C LYS A 68 8.84 -8.46 5.41
N LEU A 69 9.45 -7.29 5.45
CA LEU A 69 8.99 -6.18 6.30
C LEU A 69 7.62 -5.65 5.85
N LEU A 70 7.40 -5.52 4.54
CA LEU A 70 6.10 -5.11 3.99
C LEU A 70 5.01 -6.15 4.27
N GLU A 71 5.32 -7.43 4.13
CA GLU A 71 4.41 -8.53 4.49
C GLU A 71 4.09 -8.53 5.99
N ALA A 72 5.11 -8.37 6.84
CA ALA A 72 4.94 -8.30 8.29
C ALA A 72 4.11 -7.09 8.73
N ALA A 73 4.09 -6.01 7.93
CA ALA A 73 3.31 -4.82 8.21
C ALA A 73 1.80 -4.98 8.02
N ARG A 74 1.33 -6.08 7.38
CA ARG A 74 -0.11 -6.39 7.22
C ARG A 74 -0.93 -5.27 6.56
N ILE A 75 -0.30 -4.48 5.67
CA ILE A 75 -0.99 -3.42 4.93
C ILE A 75 -1.92 -4.07 3.89
N PRO A 76 -3.24 -3.82 3.92
CA PRO A 76 -4.15 -4.32 2.91
C PRO A 76 -3.78 -3.86 1.50
N ARG A 77 -3.99 -4.71 0.48
CA ARG A 77 -3.64 -4.42 -0.92
C ARG A 77 -4.20 -3.09 -1.44
N ARG A 78 -5.39 -2.67 -0.96
CA ARG A 78 -6.02 -1.39 -1.33
C ARG A 78 -5.19 -0.15 -0.96
N TYR A 79 -4.22 -0.28 -0.04
CA TYR A 79 -3.35 0.81 0.38
C TYR A 79 -1.89 0.63 -0.09
N GLU A 80 -1.60 -0.37 -0.92
CA GLU A 80 -0.23 -0.65 -1.40
C GLU A 80 0.36 0.55 -2.17
N GLN A 81 -0.49 1.34 -2.82
CA GLN A 81 -0.10 2.51 -3.60
C GLN A 81 -0.07 3.82 -2.78
N CYS A 82 -0.44 3.79 -1.50
CA CYS A 82 -0.38 4.97 -0.64
C CYS A 82 1.09 5.37 -0.40
N ARG A 83 1.43 6.59 -0.81
CA ARG A 83 2.77 7.16 -0.63
C ARG A 83 2.70 8.63 -0.25
N LEU A 84 3.76 9.16 0.35
CA LEU A 84 3.81 10.57 0.73
C LEU A 84 3.91 11.48 -0.50
N ASP A 85 4.55 11.02 -1.57
CA ASP A 85 4.66 11.76 -2.84
C ASP A 85 3.33 11.83 -3.63
N SER A 86 2.46 10.82 -3.48
CA SER A 86 1.15 10.76 -4.15
C SER A 86 0.02 11.44 -3.37
N TYR A 87 0.29 11.93 -2.16
CA TYR A 87 -0.71 12.63 -1.35
C TYR A 87 -0.89 14.08 -1.82
N GLN A 88 -2.13 14.46 -2.16
CA GLN A 88 -2.46 15.80 -2.61
C GLN A 88 -3.28 16.54 -1.52
N PRO A 89 -2.66 17.40 -0.70
CA PRO A 89 -3.39 18.15 0.32
C PRO A 89 -4.33 19.17 -0.32
N SER A 90 -5.58 19.21 0.15
CA SER A 90 -6.60 20.13 -0.37
C SER A 90 -6.76 21.42 0.45
N ASN A 91 -6.15 21.50 1.64
CA ASN A 91 -6.25 22.65 2.53
C ASN A 91 -5.02 22.75 3.45
N ILE A 92 -4.95 23.84 4.23
CA ILE A 92 -3.82 24.14 5.11
C ILE A 92 -3.63 23.04 6.17
N THR A 93 -4.71 22.54 6.78
CA THR A 93 -4.61 21.52 7.84
C THR A 93 -4.13 20.18 7.31
N GLN A 94 -4.53 19.78 6.09
CA GLN A 94 -4.00 18.61 5.41
C GLN A 94 -2.54 18.79 5.00
N ASN A 95 -2.13 20.00 4.61
CA ASN A 95 -0.73 20.27 4.31
C ASN A 95 0.14 20.13 5.57
N LEU A 96 -0.31 20.68 6.70
CA LEU A 96 0.37 20.50 8.00
C LEU A 96 0.46 19.02 8.41
N ALA A 97 -0.60 18.24 8.18
CA ALA A 97 -0.60 16.81 8.43
C ALA A 97 0.43 16.07 7.55
N TRP A 98 0.54 16.44 6.28
CA TRP A 98 1.52 15.89 5.36
C TRP A 98 2.96 16.28 5.73
N GLU A 99 3.21 17.54 6.08
CA GLU A 99 4.51 18.01 6.58
C GLU A 99 4.93 17.25 7.84
N GLY A 100 4.00 17.06 8.79
CA GLY A 100 4.23 16.26 9.99
C GLY A 100 4.56 14.79 9.68
N ALA A 101 3.87 14.20 8.69
CA ALA A 101 4.15 12.84 8.23
C ALA A 101 5.56 12.71 7.62
N CYS A 102 5.93 13.65 6.73
CA CYS A 102 7.27 13.73 6.13
C CYS A 102 8.35 13.88 7.21
N ARG A 103 8.15 14.79 8.17
CA ARG A 103 9.08 15.04 9.25
C ARG A 103 9.28 13.81 10.13
N LEU A 104 8.20 13.13 10.50
CA LEU A 104 8.29 11.88 11.28
C LEU A 104 9.17 10.84 10.56
N VAL A 105 8.96 10.64 9.26
CA VAL A 105 9.78 9.71 8.46
C VAL A 105 11.23 10.16 8.44
N LEU A 106 11.52 11.45 8.29
CA LEU A 106 12.89 11.99 8.23
C LEU A 106 13.62 11.86 9.58
N ASP A 107 12.95 12.17 10.68
CA ASP A 107 13.55 12.26 12.01
C ASP A 107 13.62 10.88 12.74
N TYR A 108 12.98 9.83 12.21
CA TYR A 108 12.97 8.49 12.84
C TYR A 108 14.37 7.82 12.93
N PRO A 109 14.76 7.16 14.02
CA PRO A 109 14.03 7.00 15.27
C PRO A 109 14.05 8.29 16.08
N VAL A 110 12.90 8.71 16.60
CA VAL A 110 12.80 9.89 17.46
C VAL A 110 13.39 9.51 18.82
N VAL A 111 14.62 9.95 19.11
CA VAL A 111 15.39 9.50 20.29
C VAL A 111 15.04 10.30 21.56
N GLU A 112 14.56 11.54 21.39
CA GLU A 112 14.44 12.52 22.48
C GLU A 112 13.04 12.57 23.11
N ASP A 113 12.02 12.06 22.41
CA ASP A 113 10.63 12.18 22.80
C ASP A 113 9.83 11.04 22.17
N ASP A 114 9.29 10.09 22.95
CA ASP A 114 8.41 8.98 22.49
C ASP A 114 7.04 9.49 21.95
N LYS A 115 7.06 10.48 21.06
CA LYS A 115 5.88 11.15 20.51
C LYS A 115 5.48 10.51 19.19
N GLY A 116 4.20 10.17 19.09
CA GLY A 116 3.55 9.73 17.85
C GLY A 116 2.79 10.86 17.16
N LEU A 117 2.18 10.53 16.02
CA LEU A 117 1.34 11.43 15.24
C LEU A 117 -0.11 10.94 15.24
N LEU A 118 -1.05 11.83 15.56
CA LEU A 118 -2.49 11.56 15.53
C LEU A 118 -3.16 12.40 14.45
N PHE A 119 -3.76 11.74 13.45
CA PHE A 119 -4.56 12.40 12.42
C PHE A 119 -6.03 12.43 12.81
N MET A 120 -6.64 13.62 12.85
CA MET A 120 -8.06 13.82 13.13
C MET A 120 -8.74 14.61 12.01
N GLY A 121 -9.99 14.25 11.70
CA GLY A 121 -10.76 14.91 10.64
C GLY A 121 -11.88 14.03 10.08
N SER A 122 -12.69 14.60 9.19
CA SER A 122 -13.82 13.92 8.55
C SER A 122 -13.41 12.68 7.74
N VAL A 123 -14.39 11.84 7.40
CA VAL A 123 -14.16 10.64 6.57
C VAL A 123 -13.66 11.07 5.18
N GLY A 124 -12.73 10.31 4.60
CA GLY A 124 -12.25 10.54 3.23
C GLY A 124 -11.14 11.58 3.05
N VAL A 125 -10.69 12.27 4.11
CA VAL A 125 -9.63 13.31 4.01
C VAL A 125 -8.19 12.77 3.96
N GLY A 126 -8.00 11.46 3.78
CA GLY A 126 -6.67 10.87 3.60
C GLY A 126 -5.87 10.55 4.88
N LYS A 127 -6.52 10.49 6.05
CA LYS A 127 -5.86 10.09 7.33
C LYS A 127 -5.15 8.73 7.21
N THR A 128 -5.86 7.72 6.71
CA THR A 128 -5.31 6.37 6.52
C THR A 128 -4.23 6.35 5.45
N HIS A 129 -4.37 7.18 4.40
CA HIS A 129 -3.35 7.31 3.36
C HIS A 129 -2.02 7.79 3.97
N LEU A 130 -2.04 8.87 4.76
CA LEU A 130 -0.85 9.38 5.42
C LEU A 130 -0.24 8.37 6.38
N ALA A 131 -1.06 7.70 7.20
CA ALA A 131 -0.59 6.67 8.13
C ALA A 131 0.11 5.51 7.39
N VAL A 132 -0.51 4.97 6.34
CA VAL A 132 0.09 3.88 5.56
C VAL A 132 1.34 4.34 4.81
N ALA A 133 1.33 5.55 4.26
CA ALA A 133 2.46 6.12 3.55
C ALA A 133 3.69 6.26 4.46
N ILE A 134 3.51 6.69 5.71
CA ILE A 134 4.56 6.71 6.74
C ILE A 134 5.16 5.31 6.93
N LEU A 135 4.31 4.29 7.16
CA LEU A 135 4.79 2.93 7.39
C LEU A 135 5.59 2.40 6.20
N GLN A 136 5.08 2.60 4.98
CA GLN A 136 5.78 2.17 3.77
C GLN A 136 7.15 2.86 3.62
N ASP A 137 7.24 4.15 3.92
CA ASP A 137 8.49 4.88 3.83
C ASP A 137 9.50 4.48 4.91
N LEU A 138 9.04 4.23 6.14
CA LEU A 138 9.89 3.71 7.21
C LEU A 138 10.46 2.33 6.85
N ILE A 139 9.65 1.45 6.28
CA ILE A 139 10.10 0.13 5.81
C ILE A 139 11.11 0.28 4.65
N ARG A 140 10.76 1.04 3.61
CA ARG A 140 11.56 1.12 2.38
C ARG A 140 12.85 1.93 2.53
N LYS A 141 12.79 3.05 3.25
CA LYS A 141 13.93 3.97 3.40
C LYS A 141 14.80 3.63 4.60
N LYS A 142 14.21 3.13 5.68
CA LYS A 142 14.91 2.91 6.97
C LYS A 142 14.97 1.45 7.42
N GLY A 143 14.28 0.53 6.74
CA GLY A 143 14.29 -0.90 7.10
C GLY A 143 13.65 -1.19 8.45
N VAL A 144 12.70 -0.36 8.88
CA VAL A 144 12.05 -0.46 10.20
C VAL A 144 10.90 -1.46 10.15
N ASN A 145 10.74 -2.25 11.20
CA ASN A 145 9.56 -3.10 11.38
C ASN A 145 8.34 -2.24 11.69
N CYS A 146 7.28 -2.38 10.90
CA CYS A 146 6.03 -1.67 11.08
C CYS A 146 4.86 -2.64 11.17
N LEU A 147 3.71 -2.18 11.69
CA LEU A 147 2.47 -2.93 11.76
C LEU A 147 1.29 -2.00 11.48
N PHE A 148 0.42 -2.39 10.55
CA PHE A 148 -0.86 -1.76 10.31
C PHE A 148 -1.97 -2.57 10.99
N TYR A 149 -2.90 -1.87 11.65
CA TYR A 149 -4.06 -2.45 12.32
C TYR A 149 -5.31 -1.62 12.04
N GLU A 150 -6.42 -2.29 11.78
CA GLU A 150 -7.75 -1.72 11.54
C GLU A 150 -8.72 -2.40 12.50
N PHE A 151 -9.56 -1.63 13.19
CA PHE A 151 -10.52 -2.09 14.21
C PHE A 151 -11.90 -2.34 13.62
#